data_AF-A0A3L7NSP9-F1
#
_entry.id   AF-A0A3L7NSP9-F1
#
_cell.length_a   1.000
_cell.length_b   1.000
_cell.length_c   1.000
_cell.angle_alpha   90.00
_cell.angle_beta   90.00
_cell.angle_gamma   90.00
#
_symmetry.space_group_name_H-M   'P 1'
#
loop_
_entity.id
_entity.type
_entity.pdbx_description
1 polymer ?
#
loop_
_entity_poly.entity_id
_entity_poly.type
_entity_poly.pdbx_seq_one_letter_code
_entity_poly.pdbx_strand_id
1 'polypeptide(L)'
;VLIGVLRPSSGTVEIAGCRIPAQLEKIKPIFGYVPDTENHIEEFTGRQNLELFADLYSVSRHVVDEMLLRLELDEAADVLVRGYSKGMRKKLLLARELLHSPKILYLDEPTANLDSHSTELVRRMLRSLTESGVTVFVTTHNMEEVEEICDRVAILSHGKLIECDTPGSLVARYAEHKVVVRYEKDQQSFRETLNLAEESERTRLAELVQRGNCTGIQSRDFNFDDVFRKLTGQEFT
;
A
#
# COMPACT_ATOMS: atom_id res chain seq x y z
N VAL A 1 -13.66 12.02 3.23
CA VAL A 1 -13.95 13.21 2.39
C VAL A 1 -14.03 12.84 0.92
N LEU A 2 -13.00 12.19 0.34
CA LEU A 2 -12.94 11.88 -1.10
C LEU A 2 -14.13 11.06 -1.61
N ILE A 3 -14.56 10.05 -0.85
CA ILE A 3 -15.73 9.21 -1.16
C ILE A 3 -17.09 9.85 -0.81
N GLY A 4 -17.11 11.10 -0.33
CA GLY A 4 -18.34 11.84 -0.03
C GLY A 4 -19.03 11.54 1.32
N VAL A 5 -18.51 10.61 2.13
CA VAL A 5 -19.06 10.28 3.47
C VAL A 5 -18.94 11.44 4.46
N LEU A 6 -17.89 12.25 4.34
CA LEU A 6 -17.64 13.41 5.21
C LEU A 6 -17.53 14.67 4.38
N ARG A 7 -18.11 15.77 4.87
CA ARG A 7 -17.93 17.11 4.30
C ARG A 7 -16.62 17.72 4.80
N PRO A 8 -15.83 18.38 3.94
CA PRO A 8 -14.65 19.10 4.39
C PRO A 8 -15.07 20.28 5.28
N SER A 9 -14.34 20.51 6.37
CA SER A 9 -14.56 21.67 7.25
C SER A 9 -14.17 22.99 6.57
N SER A 10 -13.18 22.94 5.68
CA SER A 10 -12.71 24.05 4.84
C SER A 10 -11.99 23.52 3.60
N GLY A 11 -11.68 24.40 2.64
CA GLY A 11 -11.02 24.04 1.39
C GLY A 11 -11.96 23.45 0.34
N THR A 12 -11.38 22.96 -0.75
CA THR A 12 -12.12 22.42 -1.90
C THR A 12 -11.49 21.12 -2.37
N VAL A 13 -12.32 20.17 -2.82
CA VAL A 13 -11.87 18.92 -3.42
C VAL A 13 -12.49 18.77 -4.80
N GLU A 14 -11.66 18.43 -5.78
CA GLU A 14 -12.06 18.19 -7.16
C GLU A 14 -11.58 16.80 -7.58
N ILE A 15 -12.50 15.99 -8.12
CA ILE A 15 -12.24 14.61 -8.57
C ILE A 15 -12.80 14.49 -9.97
N ALA A 16 -11.96 14.08 -10.93
CA ALA A 16 -12.34 13.96 -12.34
C ALA A 16 -13.08 15.20 -12.90
N GLY A 17 -12.61 16.41 -12.54
CA GLY A 17 -13.22 17.68 -12.95
C GLY A 17 -14.51 18.05 -12.23
N CYS A 18 -14.94 17.27 -11.23
CA CYS A 18 -16.16 17.50 -10.45
C CYS A 18 -15.84 17.93 -9.02
N ARG A 19 -16.45 19.04 -8.57
CA ARG A 19 -16.27 19.53 -7.19
C ARG A 19 -17.18 18.78 -6.21
N ILE A 20 -16.61 18.24 -5.14
CA ILE A 20 -17.37 17.60 -4.06
C ILE A 20 -17.51 18.54 -2.85
N PRO A 21 -18.63 18.47 -2.10
CA PRO A 21 -19.71 17.48 -2.20
C PRO A 21 -20.79 17.79 -3.27
N ALA A 22 -20.75 18.96 -3.92
CA ALA A 22 -21.83 19.44 -4.79
C ALA A 22 -22.14 18.52 -5.99
N GLN A 23 -21.14 17.84 -6.55
CA GLN A 23 -21.27 17.00 -7.74
C GLN A 23 -21.03 15.51 -7.47
N LEU A 24 -21.22 15.06 -6.21
CA LEU A 24 -20.91 13.70 -5.81
C LEU A 24 -21.67 12.63 -6.61
N GLU A 25 -22.93 12.89 -6.99
CA GLU A 25 -23.74 11.96 -7.81
C GLU A 25 -23.14 11.70 -9.19
N LYS A 26 -22.32 12.61 -9.73
CA LYS A 26 -21.60 12.39 -10.99
C LYS A 26 -20.35 11.52 -10.82
N ILE A 27 -19.82 11.44 -9.59
CA ILE A 27 -18.57 10.76 -9.28
C ILE A 27 -18.83 9.33 -8.77
N LYS A 28 -19.90 9.08 -8.01
CA LYS A 28 -20.25 7.74 -7.49
C LYS A 28 -20.21 6.62 -8.54
N PRO A 29 -20.74 6.78 -9.77
CA PRO A 29 -20.72 5.71 -10.76
C PRO A 29 -19.34 5.42 -11.35
N ILE A 30 -18.37 6.33 -11.17
CA ILE A 30 -17.03 6.21 -11.77
C ILE A 30 -15.95 5.85 -10.76
N PHE A 31 -16.27 5.67 -9.47
CA PHE A 31 -15.31 5.14 -8.50
C PHE A 31 -15.80 3.86 -7.81
N GLY A 32 -14.86 3.06 -7.33
CA GLY A 32 -15.08 1.97 -6.38
C GLY A 32 -14.38 2.28 -5.05
N TYR A 33 -14.90 1.74 -3.93
CA TYR A 33 -14.28 1.91 -2.62
C TYR A 33 -14.24 0.59 -1.84
N VAL A 34 -13.02 0.15 -1.53
CA VAL A 34 -12.74 -1.01 -0.69
C VAL A 34 -12.34 -0.51 0.69
N PRO A 35 -13.22 -0.59 1.70
CA PRO A 35 -12.86 -0.30 3.09
C PRO A 35 -11.86 -1.31 3.68
N ASP A 36 -11.23 -0.93 4.80
CA ASP A 36 -10.46 -1.85 5.63
C ASP A 36 -11.39 -2.94 6.20
N THR A 37 -12.55 -2.53 6.72
CA THR A 37 -13.58 -3.43 7.27
C THR A 37 -14.53 -3.95 6.19
N GLU A 38 -14.68 -5.27 6.13
CA GLU A 38 -15.53 -5.95 5.17
C GLU A 38 -17.03 -5.71 5.45
N ASN A 39 -17.84 -5.60 4.39
CA ASN A 39 -19.28 -5.31 4.48
C ASN A 39 -20.14 -6.23 3.59
N HIS A 40 -19.86 -7.54 3.64
CA HIS A 40 -20.58 -8.57 2.86
C HIS A 40 -21.92 -8.97 3.50
N ILE A 41 -22.82 -9.52 2.69
CA ILE A 41 -24.00 -10.24 3.19
C ILE A 41 -23.57 -11.67 3.50
N GLU A 42 -23.49 -12.01 4.78
CA GLU A 42 -22.88 -13.27 5.23
C GLU A 42 -23.73 -14.51 4.92
N GLU A 43 -25.04 -14.31 4.81
CA GLU A 43 -26.03 -15.32 4.45
C GLU A 43 -26.05 -15.65 2.96
N PHE A 44 -25.32 -14.89 2.14
CA PHE A 44 -25.20 -15.10 0.70
C PHE A 44 -23.91 -15.84 0.37
N THR A 45 -23.89 -16.54 -0.76
CA THR A 45 -22.66 -17.05 -1.36
C THR A 45 -21.82 -15.91 -1.94
N GLY A 46 -20.56 -16.15 -2.27
CA GLY A 46 -19.72 -15.16 -2.96
C GLY A 46 -20.36 -14.71 -4.27
N ARG A 47 -20.87 -15.67 -5.06
CA ARG A 47 -21.63 -15.41 -6.28
C ARG A 47 -22.84 -14.51 -6.04
N GLN A 48 -23.68 -14.85 -5.07
CA GLN A 48 -24.89 -14.07 -4.75
C GLN A 48 -24.56 -12.64 -4.30
N ASN A 49 -23.46 -12.47 -3.55
CA ASN A 49 -22.98 -11.13 -3.17
C ASN A 49 -22.63 -10.32 -4.43
N LEU A 50 -21.88 -10.88 -5.37
CA LEU A 50 -21.51 -10.18 -6.60
C LEU A 50 -22.72 -9.95 -7.52
N GLU A 51 -23.62 -10.92 -7.63
CA GLU A 51 -24.84 -10.83 -8.42
C GLU A 51 -25.74 -9.68 -7.97
N LEU A 52 -25.88 -9.47 -6.66
CA LEU A 52 -26.64 -8.32 -6.13
C LEU A 52 -26.08 -6.99 -6.66
N PHE A 53 -24.76 -6.81 -6.63
CA PHE A 53 -24.12 -5.58 -7.08
C PHE A 53 -24.08 -5.48 -8.61
N ALA A 54 -23.99 -6.61 -9.31
CA ALA A 54 -24.12 -6.64 -10.76
C ALA A 54 -25.50 -6.12 -11.19
N ASP A 55 -26.57 -6.49 -10.48
CA ASP A 55 -27.91 -5.95 -10.76
C ASP A 55 -27.99 -4.44 -10.50
N LEU A 56 -27.42 -3.96 -9.39
CA LEU A 56 -27.38 -2.53 -9.05
C LEU A 56 -26.63 -1.70 -10.10
N TYR A 57 -25.55 -2.25 -10.66
CA TYR A 57 -24.74 -1.58 -11.69
C TYR A 57 -25.15 -1.94 -13.13
N SER A 58 -26.19 -2.74 -13.33
CA SER A 58 -26.63 -3.23 -14.65
C SER A 58 -25.51 -3.95 -15.43
N VAL A 59 -24.73 -4.77 -14.71
CA VAL A 59 -23.62 -5.58 -15.22
C VAL A 59 -24.11 -7.00 -15.52
N SER A 60 -23.62 -7.58 -16.62
CA SER A 60 -23.97 -8.95 -17.03
C SER A 60 -23.47 -10.00 -16.02
N ARG A 61 -24.24 -11.07 -15.82
CA ARG A 61 -23.85 -12.23 -14.98
C ARG A 61 -22.53 -12.86 -15.40
N HIS A 62 -22.20 -12.83 -16.69
CA HIS A 62 -20.92 -13.36 -17.18
C HIS A 62 -19.71 -12.64 -16.55
N VAL A 63 -19.82 -11.34 -16.30
CA VAL A 63 -18.76 -10.56 -15.64
C VAL A 63 -18.57 -11.00 -14.18
N VAL A 64 -19.64 -11.48 -13.53
CA VAL A 64 -19.53 -12.06 -12.17
C VAL A 64 -18.65 -13.30 -12.19
N ASP A 65 -18.87 -14.22 -13.14
CA ASP A 65 -18.04 -15.41 -13.31
C ASP A 65 -16.58 -15.05 -13.60
N GLU A 66 -16.36 -14.09 -14.50
CA GLU A 66 -15.02 -13.60 -14.83
C GLU A 66 -14.31 -12.99 -13.59
N MET A 67 -15.01 -12.21 -12.77
CA MET A 67 -14.43 -11.61 -11.56
C MET A 67 -14.12 -12.65 -10.48
N LEU A 68 -14.99 -13.65 -10.30
CA LEU A 68 -14.74 -14.77 -9.39
C LEU A 68 -13.48 -15.54 -9.80
N LEU A 69 -13.35 -15.84 -11.09
CA LEU A 69 -12.17 -16.52 -11.62
C LEU A 69 -10.91 -15.64 -11.50
N ARG A 70 -10.99 -14.35 -11.87
CA ARG A 70 -9.86 -13.40 -11.83
C ARG A 70 -9.29 -13.24 -10.43
N LEU A 71 -10.11 -13.37 -9.40
CA LEU A 71 -9.70 -13.29 -8.00
C LEU A 71 -9.57 -14.65 -7.31
N GLU A 72 -9.57 -15.74 -8.07
CA GLU A 72 -9.40 -17.11 -7.54
C GLU A 72 -10.38 -17.41 -6.40
N LEU A 73 -11.67 -17.18 -6.68
CA LEU A 73 -12.82 -17.42 -5.80
C LEU A 73 -13.84 -18.37 -6.44
N ASP A 74 -13.61 -18.86 -7.65
CA ASP A 74 -14.51 -19.70 -8.42
C ASP A 74 -14.84 -21.03 -7.71
N GLU A 75 -13.84 -21.70 -7.13
CA GLU A 75 -14.06 -22.94 -6.37
C GLU A 75 -14.95 -22.74 -5.12
N ALA A 76 -14.94 -21.53 -4.55
CA ALA A 76 -15.73 -21.18 -3.37
C ALA A 76 -16.97 -20.34 -3.70
N ALA A 77 -17.28 -20.13 -4.99
CA ALA A 77 -18.30 -19.18 -5.44
C ALA A 77 -19.67 -19.44 -4.83
N ASP A 78 -20.03 -20.71 -4.64
CA ASP A 78 -21.32 -21.17 -4.12
C ASP A 78 -21.27 -21.55 -2.62
N VAL A 79 -20.17 -21.21 -1.94
CA VAL A 79 -20.03 -21.33 -0.48
C VAL A 79 -20.48 -20.02 0.18
N LEU A 80 -21.19 -20.11 1.31
CA LEU A 80 -21.62 -18.96 2.09
C LEU A 80 -20.44 -18.12 2.58
N VAL A 81 -20.54 -16.80 2.47
CA VAL A 81 -19.45 -15.86 2.83
C VAL A 81 -19.09 -15.90 4.31
N ARG A 82 -20.01 -16.31 5.21
CA ARG A 82 -19.67 -16.58 6.61
C ARG A 82 -18.56 -17.64 6.81
N GLY A 83 -18.38 -18.52 5.82
CA GLY A 83 -17.34 -19.55 5.83
C GLY A 83 -16.03 -19.15 5.13
N TYR A 84 -15.97 -17.95 4.56
CA TYR A 84 -14.78 -17.47 3.86
C TYR A 84 -13.68 -17.07 4.84
N SER A 85 -12.42 -17.28 4.46
CA SER A 85 -11.28 -16.68 5.15
C SER A 85 -11.30 -15.15 4.99
N LYS A 86 -10.58 -14.42 5.85
CA LYS A 86 -10.41 -12.96 5.71
C LYS A 86 -9.89 -12.58 4.32
N GLY A 87 -8.91 -13.33 3.81
CA GLY A 87 -8.38 -13.08 2.47
C GLY A 87 -9.40 -13.28 1.36
N MET A 88 -10.22 -14.33 1.44
CA MET A 88 -11.31 -14.54 0.48
C MET A 88 -12.36 -13.41 0.55
N ARG A 89 -12.67 -12.91 1.75
CA ARG A 89 -13.60 -11.80 1.94
C ARG A 89 -13.03 -10.49 1.37
N LYS A 90 -11.75 -10.19 1.57
CA LYS A 90 -11.09 -9.03 0.95
C LYS A 90 -11.07 -9.14 -0.58
N LYS A 91 -10.75 -10.33 -1.13
CA LYS A 91 -10.83 -10.59 -2.58
C LYS A 91 -12.24 -10.41 -3.12
N LEU A 92 -13.27 -10.90 -2.41
CA LEU A 92 -14.67 -10.72 -2.83
C LEU A 92 -15.07 -9.24 -2.85
N LEU A 93 -14.58 -8.46 -1.89
CA LEU A 93 -14.81 -7.02 -1.82
C LEU A 93 -14.18 -6.30 -3.01
N LEU A 94 -12.95 -6.66 -3.37
CA LEU A 94 -12.29 -6.17 -4.58
C LEU A 94 -13.07 -6.55 -5.84
N ALA A 95 -13.53 -7.80 -5.99
CA ALA A 95 -14.36 -8.22 -7.13
C ALA A 95 -15.59 -7.33 -7.26
N ARG A 96 -16.29 -7.10 -6.14
CA ARG A 96 -17.50 -6.29 -6.09
C ARG A 96 -17.29 -4.87 -6.59
N GLU A 97 -16.24 -4.20 -6.11
CA GLU A 97 -15.94 -2.81 -6.48
C GLU A 97 -15.39 -2.68 -7.91
N LEU A 98 -15.00 -3.79 -8.55
CA LEU A 98 -14.51 -3.82 -9.92
C LEU A 98 -15.58 -4.18 -10.96
N LEU A 99 -16.74 -4.70 -10.54
CA LEU A 99 -17.83 -5.14 -11.44
C LEU A 99 -18.25 -4.05 -12.44
N HIS A 100 -18.35 -2.80 -11.98
CA HIS A 100 -18.80 -1.66 -12.80
C HIS A 100 -17.66 -0.95 -13.54
N SER A 101 -16.45 -1.52 -13.56
CA SER A 101 -15.28 -0.97 -14.26
C SER A 101 -14.98 0.50 -13.88
N PRO A 102 -14.68 0.78 -12.59
CA PRO A 102 -14.48 2.14 -12.12
C PRO A 102 -13.25 2.79 -12.78
N LYS A 103 -13.29 4.11 -12.92
CA LYS A 103 -12.15 4.94 -13.35
C LYS A 103 -11.21 5.28 -12.21
N ILE A 104 -11.73 5.27 -10.98
CA ILE A 104 -10.98 5.58 -9.76
C ILE A 104 -11.26 4.47 -8.73
N LEU A 105 -10.24 3.88 -8.14
CA LEU A 105 -10.39 2.88 -7.10
C LEU A 105 -9.75 3.38 -5.81
N TYR A 106 -10.57 3.57 -4.77
CA TYR A 106 -10.09 3.89 -3.43
C TYR A 106 -9.95 2.61 -2.63
N LEU A 107 -8.77 2.37 -2.08
CA LEU A 107 -8.43 1.16 -1.35
C LEU A 107 -7.90 1.53 0.02
N ASP A 108 -8.54 0.99 1.05
CA ASP A 108 -8.09 1.11 2.42
C ASP A 108 -7.51 -0.23 2.88
N GLU A 109 -6.19 -0.23 3.06
CA GLU A 109 -5.39 -1.39 3.45
C GLU A 109 -5.68 -2.63 2.58
N PRO A 110 -5.47 -2.57 1.24
CA PRO A 110 -5.97 -3.59 0.32
C PRO A 110 -5.31 -4.96 0.48
N THR A 111 -4.07 -5.00 0.97
CA THR A 111 -3.31 -6.25 1.17
C THR A 111 -3.21 -6.66 2.64
N ALA A 112 -3.84 -5.92 3.56
CA ALA A 112 -3.78 -6.27 4.98
C ALA A 112 -4.42 -7.62 5.27
N ASN A 113 -3.75 -8.41 6.12
CA ASN A 113 -4.17 -9.75 6.55
C ASN A 113 -4.31 -10.78 5.41
N LEU A 114 -3.68 -10.53 4.25
CA LEU A 114 -3.57 -11.49 3.16
C LEU A 114 -2.32 -12.37 3.35
N ASP A 115 -2.40 -13.61 2.88
CA ASP A 115 -1.22 -14.43 2.67
C ASP A 115 -0.37 -13.90 1.49
N SER A 116 0.84 -14.42 1.33
CA SER A 116 1.78 -13.97 0.29
C SER A 116 1.24 -14.17 -1.13
N HIS A 117 0.52 -15.25 -1.38
CA HIS A 117 -0.06 -15.54 -2.69
C HIS A 117 -1.20 -14.57 -3.02
N SER A 118 -2.15 -14.39 -2.08
CA SER A 118 -3.24 -13.43 -2.23
C SER A 118 -2.73 -11.99 -2.37
N THR A 119 -1.66 -11.63 -1.67
CA THR A 119 -1.02 -10.31 -1.79
C THR A 119 -0.50 -10.07 -3.20
N GLU A 120 0.26 -11.03 -3.76
CA GLU A 120 0.80 -10.88 -5.12
C GLU A 120 -0.30 -10.86 -6.19
N LEU A 121 -1.36 -11.67 -6.02
CA LEU A 121 -2.53 -11.63 -6.90
C LEU A 121 -3.16 -10.22 -6.93
N VAL A 122 -3.40 -9.63 -5.76
CA VAL A 122 -3.96 -8.27 -5.65
C VAL A 122 -3.00 -7.25 -6.27
N ARG A 123 -1.71 -7.31 -5.97
CA ARG A 123 -0.70 -6.39 -6.54
C ARG A 123 -0.67 -6.44 -8.07
N ARG A 124 -0.66 -7.64 -8.66
CA ARG A 124 -0.73 -7.82 -10.12
C ARG A 124 -2.00 -7.24 -10.72
N MET A 125 -3.14 -7.45 -10.07
CA MET A 125 -4.40 -6.88 -10.50
C MET A 125 -4.37 -5.35 -10.48
N LEU A 126 -3.85 -4.74 -9.41
CA LEU A 126 -3.73 -3.28 -9.30
C LEU A 126 -2.81 -2.70 -10.38
N ARG A 127 -1.65 -3.34 -10.63
CA ARG A 127 -0.75 -2.96 -11.74
C ARG A 127 -1.45 -3.03 -13.10
N SER A 128 -2.18 -4.10 -13.37
CA SER A 128 -2.95 -4.23 -14.62
C SER A 128 -4.04 -3.15 -14.76
N LEU A 129 -4.69 -2.76 -13.66
CA LEU A 129 -5.67 -1.68 -13.67
C LEU A 129 -5.03 -0.33 -13.97
N THR A 130 -3.90 0.00 -13.35
CA THR A 130 -3.21 1.28 -13.60
C THR A 130 -2.66 1.34 -15.03
N GLU A 131 -2.11 0.24 -15.55
CA GLU A 131 -1.69 0.13 -16.97
C GLU A 131 -2.85 0.36 -17.95
N SER A 132 -4.08 0.00 -17.56
CA SER A 132 -5.30 0.25 -18.34
C SER A 132 -5.87 1.68 -18.19
N GLY A 133 -5.25 2.52 -17.36
CA GLY A 133 -5.63 3.92 -17.15
C GLY A 133 -6.55 4.18 -15.94
N VAL A 134 -6.77 3.19 -15.07
CA VAL A 134 -7.52 3.37 -13.82
C VAL A 134 -6.63 4.09 -12.79
N THR A 135 -7.16 5.11 -12.14
CA THR A 135 -6.47 5.76 -11.01
C THR A 135 -6.71 4.97 -9.73
N VAL A 136 -5.66 4.46 -9.09
CA VAL A 136 -5.76 3.75 -7.81
C VAL A 136 -5.23 4.64 -6.69
N PHE A 137 -6.00 4.83 -5.63
CA PHE A 137 -5.62 5.56 -4.43
C PHE A 137 -5.62 4.61 -3.24
N VAL A 138 -4.43 4.34 -2.69
CA VAL A 138 -4.24 3.40 -1.58
C VAL A 138 -3.92 4.16 -0.30
N THR A 139 -4.58 3.79 0.80
CA THR A 139 -4.09 4.05 2.16
C THR A 139 -3.49 2.77 2.71
N THR A 140 -2.25 2.85 3.17
CA THR A 140 -1.51 1.72 3.74
C THR A 140 -0.50 2.18 4.76
N HIS A 141 -0.26 1.35 5.76
CA HIS A 141 0.89 1.45 6.67
C HIS A 141 2.01 0.46 6.30
N ASN A 142 1.84 -0.34 5.24
CA ASN A 142 2.84 -1.28 4.77
C ASN A 142 3.81 -0.60 3.79
N MET A 143 5.04 -0.36 4.23
CA MET A 143 6.06 0.31 3.42
C MET A 143 6.55 -0.53 2.24
N GLU A 144 6.53 -1.87 2.35
CA GLU A 144 6.84 -2.75 1.22
C GLU A 144 5.78 -2.65 0.13
N GLU A 145 4.50 -2.51 0.51
CA GLU A 145 3.42 -2.26 -0.45
C GLU A 145 3.63 -0.95 -1.20
N VAL A 146 4.03 0.11 -0.49
CA VAL A 146 4.34 1.40 -1.12
C VAL A 146 5.42 1.27 -2.18
N GLU A 147 6.51 0.55 -1.89
CA GLU A 147 7.60 0.36 -2.85
C GLU A 147 7.19 -0.47 -4.07
N GLU A 148 6.28 -1.44 -3.89
CA GLU A 148 5.91 -2.43 -4.91
C GLU A 148 4.80 -2.00 -5.87
N ILE A 149 3.85 -1.14 -5.45
CA ILE A 149 2.69 -0.77 -6.26
C ILE A 149 2.43 0.72 -6.44
N CYS A 150 3.09 1.60 -5.68
CA CYS A 150 2.80 3.04 -5.77
C CYS A 150 3.75 3.77 -6.72
N ASP A 151 3.18 4.44 -7.73
CA ASP A 151 3.95 5.38 -8.58
C ASP A 151 4.42 6.60 -7.77
N ARG A 152 3.57 7.06 -6.84
CA ARG A 152 3.83 8.18 -5.94
C ARG A 152 3.22 7.91 -4.58
N VAL A 153 3.84 8.46 -3.55
CA VAL A 153 3.40 8.35 -2.16
C VAL A 153 3.29 9.73 -1.53
N ALA A 154 2.29 9.91 -0.67
CA ALA A 154 2.07 11.09 0.13
C ALA A 154 2.17 10.69 1.60
N ILE A 155 3.19 11.19 2.32
CA ILE A 155 3.39 10.91 3.74
C ILE A 155 2.60 11.93 4.55
N LEU A 156 1.65 11.45 5.34
CA LEU A 156 0.80 12.26 6.20
C LEU A 156 1.17 12.04 7.66
N SER A 157 1.37 13.11 8.42
CA SER A 157 1.57 13.05 9.87
C SER A 157 0.86 14.20 10.57
N HIS A 158 0.16 13.90 11.67
CA HIS A 158 -0.63 14.87 12.45
C HIS A 158 -1.55 15.75 11.59
N GLY A 159 -2.20 15.16 10.58
CA GLY A 159 -3.13 15.87 9.69
C GLY A 159 -2.47 16.80 8.66
N LYS A 160 -1.15 16.71 8.48
CA LYS A 160 -0.39 17.50 7.51
C LYS A 160 0.32 16.59 6.52
N LEU A 161 0.36 17.01 5.26
CA LEU A 161 1.22 16.41 4.25
C LEU A 161 2.66 16.81 4.54
N ILE A 162 3.52 15.83 4.82
CA ILE A 162 4.94 16.04 5.13
C ILE A 162 5.75 16.04 3.85
N GLU A 163 5.57 15.03 3.00
CA GLU A 163 6.27 14.86 1.73
C GLU A 163 5.37 14.20 0.70
N CYS A 164 5.64 14.44 -0.59
CA CYS A 164 4.96 13.75 -1.68
C CYS A 164 5.82 13.64 -2.94
N ASP A 165 6.28 12.44 -3.25
CA ASP A 165 7.12 12.15 -4.42
C ASP A 165 7.03 10.65 -4.76
N THR A 166 7.84 10.18 -5.71
CA THR A 166 8.04 8.74 -5.94
C THR A 166 8.77 8.09 -4.76
N PRO A 167 8.49 6.83 -4.38
CA PRO A 167 9.19 6.15 -3.28
C PRO A 167 10.72 6.20 -3.45
N GLY A 168 11.22 5.91 -4.65
CA GLY A 168 12.66 5.96 -4.95
C GLY A 168 13.28 7.35 -4.82
N SER A 169 12.55 8.42 -5.18
CA SER A 169 13.07 9.79 -5.01
C SER A 169 13.13 10.19 -3.54
N LEU A 170 12.18 9.75 -2.72
CA LEU A 170 12.23 9.99 -1.28
C LEU A 170 13.37 9.20 -0.63
N VAL A 171 13.55 7.93 -0.99
CA VAL A 171 14.70 7.13 -0.54
C VAL A 171 16.01 7.82 -0.89
N ALA A 172 16.21 8.22 -2.15
CA ALA A 172 17.44 8.90 -2.58
C ALA A 172 17.67 10.24 -1.85
N ARG A 173 16.60 11.00 -1.57
CA ARG A 173 16.69 12.30 -0.89
C ARG A 173 17.08 12.17 0.59
N TYR A 174 16.55 11.16 1.27
CA TYR A 174 16.73 11.01 2.72
C TYR A 174 17.76 9.95 3.11
N ALA A 175 18.31 9.23 2.13
CA ALA A 175 19.31 8.19 2.28
C ALA A 175 20.43 8.63 3.23
N GLU A 176 20.74 7.73 4.15
CA GLU A 176 21.89 7.88 5.04
C GLU A 176 22.94 6.88 4.63
N HIS A 177 24.14 7.38 4.33
CA HIS A 177 25.27 6.52 3.99
C HIS A 177 25.94 6.01 5.27
N LYS A 178 25.19 5.32 6.13
CA LYS A 178 25.70 4.80 7.41
C LYS A 178 26.14 3.35 7.28
N VAL A 179 27.28 3.03 7.90
CA VAL A 179 27.78 1.65 8.06
C VAL A 179 27.95 1.34 9.52
N VAL A 180 27.60 0.12 9.89
CA VAL A 180 27.88 -0.44 11.21
C VAL A 180 29.19 -1.20 11.12
N VAL A 181 30.18 -0.77 11.89
CA VAL A 181 31.50 -1.41 11.95
C VAL A 181 31.61 -2.16 13.28
N ARG A 182 32.02 -3.43 13.18
CA ARG A 182 32.43 -4.25 14.32
C ARG A 182 33.94 -4.41 14.29
N TYR A 183 34.59 -4.17 15.42
CA TYR A 183 36.04 -4.28 15.54
C TYR A 183 36.45 -4.74 16.93
N GLU A 184 37.64 -5.32 17.04
CA GLU A 184 38.22 -5.77 18.30
C GLU A 184 39.34 -4.84 18.76
N LYS A 185 39.37 -4.55 20.06
CA LYS A 185 40.45 -3.82 20.70
C LYS A 185 40.63 -4.36 22.11
N ASP A 186 41.86 -4.69 22.49
CA ASP A 186 42.19 -5.17 23.84
C ASP A 186 41.33 -6.39 24.28
N GLN A 187 41.12 -7.35 23.36
CA GLN A 187 40.25 -8.54 23.54
C GLN A 187 38.77 -8.23 23.82
N GLN A 188 38.31 -7.01 23.51
CA GLN A 188 36.90 -6.62 23.59
C GLN A 188 36.36 -6.26 22.22
N SER A 189 35.11 -6.67 21.95
CA SER A 189 34.40 -6.34 20.71
C SER A 189 33.64 -5.03 20.86
N PHE A 190 33.79 -4.14 19.89
CA PHE A 190 33.10 -2.85 19.80
C PHE A 190 32.21 -2.81 18.56
N ARG A 191 31.19 -1.95 18.63
CA ARG A 191 30.28 -1.66 17.52
C ARG A 191 30.09 -0.15 17.45
N GLU A 192 30.44 0.47 16.33
CA GLU A 192 30.17 1.89 16.06
C GLU A 192 29.42 2.05 14.73
N THR A 193 28.61 3.11 14.62
CA THR A 193 27.91 3.47 13.38
C THR A 193 28.59 4.70 12.81
N LEU A 194 29.04 4.62 11.56
CA LEU A 194 29.75 5.69 10.86
C LEU A 194 28.92 6.15 9.65
N ASN A 195 28.58 7.42 9.61
CA ASN A 195 28.08 8.21 8.50
C ASN A 195 29.18 8.54 7.48
N LEU A 196 29.21 7.79 6.38
CA LEU A 196 30.15 7.97 5.28
C LEU A 196 29.95 9.27 4.49
N ALA A 197 28.91 10.06 4.78
CA ALA A 197 28.83 11.43 4.26
C ALA A 197 29.91 12.33 4.90
N GLU A 198 30.38 12.02 6.10
CA GLU A 198 31.36 12.80 6.86
C GLU A 198 32.79 12.31 6.61
N GLU A 199 33.71 13.22 6.33
CA GLU A 199 35.11 12.89 6.00
C GLU A 199 35.88 12.29 7.18
N SER A 200 35.63 12.81 8.39
CA SER A 200 36.17 12.28 9.65
C SER A 200 35.81 10.81 9.84
N GLU A 201 34.55 10.46 9.57
CA GLU A 201 34.05 9.11 9.78
C GLU A 201 34.48 8.14 8.67
N ARG A 202 34.64 8.62 7.42
CA ARG A 202 35.32 7.86 6.35
C ARG A 202 36.76 7.54 6.72
N THR A 203 37.48 8.51 7.29
CA THR A 203 38.86 8.33 7.75
C THR A 203 38.92 7.31 8.89
N ARG A 204 38.00 7.40 9.85
CA ARG A 204 37.87 6.45 10.95
C ARG A 204 37.64 5.01 10.48
N LEU A 205 36.74 4.82 9.51
CA LEU A 205 36.51 3.51 8.90
C LEU A 205 37.81 2.96 8.28
N ALA A 206 38.52 3.79 7.50
CA ALA A 206 39.77 3.39 6.87
C ALA A 206 40.83 2.97 7.90
N GLU A 207 40.95 3.68 9.02
CA GLU A 207 41.86 3.31 10.11
C GLU A 207 41.52 1.94 10.72
N LEU A 208 40.23 1.68 11.00
CA LEU A 208 39.79 0.40 11.57
C LEU A 208 40.08 -0.78 10.65
N VAL A 209 39.91 -0.59 9.34
CA VAL A 209 40.22 -1.60 8.32
C VAL A 209 41.73 -1.82 8.20
N GLN A 210 42.52 -0.73 8.12
CA GLN A 210 43.98 -0.82 7.94
C GLN A 210 44.69 -1.45 9.14
N ARG A 211 44.20 -1.23 10.37
CA ARG A 211 44.77 -1.83 11.58
C ARG A 211 44.51 -3.34 11.70
N GLY A 212 43.67 -3.92 10.84
CA GLY A 212 43.31 -5.34 10.89
C GLY A 212 42.38 -5.72 12.05
N ASN A 213 41.87 -4.73 12.78
CA ASN A 213 41.00 -4.94 13.94
C ASN A 213 39.51 -5.05 13.56
N CYS A 214 39.15 -4.68 12.32
CA CYS A 214 37.79 -4.76 11.83
C CYS A 214 37.37 -6.23 11.64
N THR A 215 36.37 -6.66 12.40
CA THR A 215 35.80 -8.02 12.33
C THR A 215 34.56 -8.09 11.45
N GLY A 216 33.93 -6.95 11.12
CA GLY A 216 32.85 -6.91 10.15
C GLY A 216 32.39 -5.49 9.82
N ILE A 217 31.97 -5.30 8.57
CA ILE A 217 31.33 -4.07 8.09
C ILE A 217 29.97 -4.46 7.54
N GLN A 218 28.93 -3.75 7.96
CA GLN A 218 27.58 -3.94 7.46
C GLN A 218 27.02 -2.59 7.04
N SER A 219 26.81 -2.42 5.73
CA SER A 219 25.86 -1.42 5.24
C SER A 219 24.46 -1.99 5.42
N ARG A 220 23.50 -1.15 5.81
CA ARG A 220 22.09 -1.45 5.64
C ARG A 220 21.59 -0.63 4.47
N ASP A 221 20.81 -1.25 3.60
CA ASP A 221 20.09 -0.51 2.56
C ASP A 221 19.11 0.45 3.22
N PHE A 222 19.12 1.70 2.78
CA PHE A 222 18.15 2.70 3.24
C PHE A 222 16.90 2.55 2.38
N ASN A 223 15.80 2.10 2.97
CA ASN A 223 14.56 1.82 2.27
C ASN A 223 13.47 2.86 2.59
N PHE A 224 12.28 2.68 2.03
CA PHE A 224 11.18 3.61 2.25
C PHE A 224 10.67 3.61 3.70
N ASP A 225 10.75 2.49 4.41
CA ASP A 225 10.44 2.44 5.85
C ASP A 225 11.35 3.38 6.65
N ASP A 226 12.64 3.45 6.30
CA ASP A 226 13.58 4.36 6.94
C ASP A 226 13.27 5.83 6.67
N VAL A 227 12.88 6.17 5.43
CA VAL A 227 12.39 7.50 5.06
C VAL A 227 11.20 7.87 5.96
N PHE A 228 10.23 6.97 6.05
CA PHE A 228 8.99 7.20 6.77
C PHE A 228 9.26 7.40 8.27
N ARG A 229 10.06 6.53 8.90
CA ARG A 229 10.47 6.66 10.32
C ARG A 229 11.18 7.98 10.58
N LYS A 230 12.09 8.38 9.68
CA LYS A 230 12.83 9.64 9.78
C LYS A 230 11.93 10.86 9.71
N LEU A 231 10.93 10.85 8.83
CA LEU A 231 10.01 11.97 8.64
C LEU A 231 8.92 12.08 9.70
N THR A 232 8.49 10.96 10.26
CA THR A 232 7.38 10.92 11.22
C THR A 232 7.83 10.83 12.67
N GLY A 233 9.06 10.39 12.93
CA GLY A 233 9.57 10.14 14.28
C GLY A 233 8.89 8.96 14.99
N GLN A 234 8.15 8.11 14.27
CA GLN A 234 7.45 6.94 14.80
C GLN A 234 8.14 5.65 14.36
N GLU A 235 8.25 4.69 15.28
CA GLU A 235 8.45 3.28 14.95
C GLU A 235 7.07 2.61 14.88
N PHE A 236 6.72 2.03 13.74
CA PHE A 236 5.59 1.11 13.66
C PHE A 236 6.09 -0.27 14.14
N THR A 237 5.55 -0.74 15.26
CA THR A 237 5.78 -2.08 15.84
C THR A 237 4.82 -3.10 15.29
#